data_AF-A0A1M5QR39-F1
#
_entry.id   AF-A0A1M5QR39-F1
#
_cell.length_a   1.000
_cell.length_b   1.000
_cell.length_c   1.000
_cell.angle_alpha   90.00
_cell.angle_beta   90.00
_cell.angle_gamma   90.00
#
_symmetry.space_group_name_H-M   'P 1'
#
loop_
_entity.id
_entity.type
_entity.pdbx_description
1 polymer ?
#
loop_
_entity_poly.entity_id
_entity_poly.type
_entity_poly.pdbx_seq_one_letter_code
_entity_poly.pdbx_strand_id
1 'polypeptide(L)'
;MKIKDSAIILLITAFISLIANFVKGTSPIEALPGMLILVAVSVLGIALAKIIPFKIPNVAYIVTLATIITVPGVPGAAIVSEYVAKVDFLALCTPILAYAGIYTGKNIDSLKKTGWRIFVLAVVVMTGTYVGSAIIANVVLKLIGQI
;
A
#
# COMPACT_ATOMS: atom_id res chain seq x y z
N MET A 1 -10.24 12.88 -10.43
CA MET A 1 -11.28 11.91 -10.02
C MET A 1 -12.22 12.55 -9.02
N LYS A 2 -13.54 12.34 -9.16
CA LYS A 2 -14.50 12.77 -8.12
C LYS A 2 -14.27 11.89 -6.89
N ILE A 3 -14.53 12.42 -5.69
CA ILE A 3 -14.34 11.66 -4.43
C ILE A 3 -15.16 10.36 -4.46
N LYS A 4 -16.34 10.41 -5.10
CA LYS A 4 -17.23 9.26 -5.31
C LYS A 4 -16.53 8.12 -6.06
N ASP A 5 -15.81 8.42 -7.15
CA ASP A 5 -15.14 7.39 -7.97
C ASP A 5 -14.02 6.71 -7.17
N SER A 6 -13.23 7.49 -6.42
CA SER A 6 -12.18 6.97 -5.55
C SER A 6 -12.73 6.11 -4.42
N ALA A 7 -13.85 6.51 -3.81
CA ALA A 7 -14.50 5.74 -2.75
C ALA A 7 -15.05 4.40 -3.28
N ILE A 8 -15.65 4.39 -4.48
CA ILE A 8 -16.15 3.15 -5.10
C ILE A 8 -14.99 2.19 -5.37
N ILE A 9 -13.88 2.70 -5.95
CA ILE A 9 -12.70 1.86 -6.21
C ILE A 9 -12.14 1.31 -4.90
N LEU A 10 -12.02 2.15 -3.86
CA LEU A 10 -11.55 1.71 -2.54
C LEU A 10 -12.41 0.59 -1.96
N LEU A 11 -13.73 0.70 -2.03
CA LEU A 11 -14.65 -0.33 -1.53
C LEU A 11 -14.52 -1.64 -2.32
N ILE A 12 -14.40 -1.57 -3.65
CA ILE A 12 -14.16 -2.76 -4.49
C ILE A 12 -12.82 -3.41 -4.10
N THR A 13 -11.76 -2.61 -3.97
CA THR A 13 -10.45 -3.14 -3.59
C THR A 13 -10.44 -3.74 -2.19
N ALA A 14 -11.16 -3.13 -1.23
CA ALA A 14 -11.29 -3.64 0.12
C ALA A 14 -12.05 -4.97 0.15
N PHE A 15 -13.13 -5.09 -0.63
CA PHE A 15 -13.89 -6.33 -0.75
C PHE A 15 -13.05 -7.47 -1.34
N ILE A 16 -12.35 -7.22 -2.45
CA ILE A 16 -11.44 -8.20 -3.06
C ILE A 16 -10.33 -8.59 -2.07
N SER A 17 -9.77 -7.61 -1.36
CA SER A 17 -8.71 -7.86 -0.38
C SER A 17 -9.21 -8.68 0.82
N LEU A 18 -10.45 -8.48 1.26
CA LEU A 18 -11.06 -9.26 2.33
C LEU A 18 -11.23 -10.74 1.94
N ILE A 19 -11.65 -10.99 0.69
CA ILE A 19 -11.71 -12.35 0.14
C ILE A 19 -10.30 -12.95 0.03
N ALA A 20 -9.32 -12.19 -0.46
CA ALA A 20 -7.94 -12.65 -0.56
C ALA A 20 -7.34 -12.97 0.83
N ASN A 21 -7.69 -12.18 1.85
CA ASN A 21 -7.27 -12.40 3.23
C ASN A 21 -7.86 -13.69 3.81
N PHE A 22 -9.11 -14.00 3.44
CA PHE A 22 -9.76 -15.25 3.81
C PHE A 22 -9.06 -16.48 3.20
N VAL A 23 -8.67 -16.39 1.92
CA VAL A 23 -7.90 -17.45 1.26
C VAL A 23 -6.55 -17.69 1.96
N LYS A 24 -5.98 -16.68 2.62
CA LYS A 24 -4.75 -16.78 3.40
C LYS A 24 -4.91 -17.33 4.82
N GLY A 25 -6.15 -17.58 5.27
CA GLY A 25 -6.43 -18.28 6.53
C GLY A 25 -7.01 -17.42 7.65
N THR A 26 -7.17 -16.10 7.46
CA THR A 26 -7.79 -15.23 8.47
C THR A 26 -9.28 -15.06 8.20
N SER A 27 -10.13 -15.24 9.22
CA SER A 27 -11.57 -15.07 9.07
C SER A 27 -11.92 -13.67 8.55
N PRO A 28 -12.86 -13.53 7.58
CA PRO A 28 -13.23 -12.22 7.05
C PRO A 28 -13.81 -11.31 8.13
N ILE A 29 -14.48 -11.89 9.12
CA ILE A 29 -15.10 -11.16 10.24
C ILE A 29 -14.03 -10.55 11.16
N GLU A 30 -12.92 -11.27 11.37
CA GLU A 30 -11.81 -10.81 12.21
C GLU A 30 -10.97 -9.72 11.52
N ALA A 31 -10.85 -9.81 10.19
CA ALA A 31 -10.11 -8.84 9.38
C ALA A 31 -10.93 -7.61 8.99
N LEU A 32 -12.26 -7.69 9.07
CA LEU A 32 -13.17 -6.62 8.68
C LEU A 32 -12.89 -5.29 9.41
N PRO A 33 -12.69 -5.24 10.75
CA PRO A 33 -12.38 -4.00 11.45
C PRO A 33 -11.09 -3.36 10.93
N GLY A 34 -10.03 -4.16 10.73
CA GLY A 34 -8.76 -3.68 10.17
C GLY A 34 -8.94 -3.12 8.76
N MET A 35 -9.71 -3.81 7.91
CA MET A 35 -10.02 -3.36 6.56
C MET A 35 -10.79 -2.04 6.56
N LEU A 36 -11.77 -1.89 7.44
CA LEU A 36 -12.55 -0.64 7.58
C LEU A 36 -11.67 0.53 8.02
N ILE A 37 -10.74 0.30 8.95
CA ILE A 37 -9.76 1.32 9.35
C ILE A 37 -8.92 1.76 8.14
N LEU A 38 -8.38 0.81 7.37
CA LEU A 38 -7.58 1.12 6.18
C LEU A 38 -8.37 1.92 5.13
N VAL A 39 -9.64 1.57 4.91
CA VAL A 39 -10.54 2.32 4.02
C VAL A 39 -10.80 3.72 4.55
N ALA A 40 -11.10 3.87 5.84
CA ALA A 40 -11.37 5.17 6.47
C ALA A 40 -10.17 6.11 6.34
N VAL A 41 -8.97 5.63 6.66
CA VAL A 41 -7.72 6.41 6.53
C VAL A 41 -7.46 6.79 5.07
N SER A 42 -7.71 5.88 4.13
CA SER A 42 -7.57 6.17 2.70
C SER A 42 -8.51 7.28 2.23
N VAL A 43 -9.77 7.24 2.65
CA VAL A 43 -10.76 8.28 2.34
C VAL A 43 -10.35 9.64 2.95
N LEU A 44 -9.93 9.65 4.21
CA LEU A 44 -9.46 10.85 4.89
C LEU A 44 -8.21 11.44 4.21
N GLY A 45 -7.24 10.61 3.85
CA GLY A 45 -6.03 11.06 3.14
C GLY A 45 -6.33 11.64 1.76
N ILE A 46 -7.26 11.04 1.00
CA ILE A 46 -7.73 11.60 -0.28
C ILE A 46 -8.46 12.93 -0.09
N ALA A 47 -9.28 13.05 0.97
CA ALA A 47 -9.99 14.28 1.28
C ALA A 47 -9.00 15.40 1.65
N LEU A 48 -8.03 15.11 2.50
CA LEU A 48 -6.98 16.06 2.91
C LEU A 48 -6.14 16.53 1.72
N ALA A 49 -5.76 15.61 0.82
CA ALA A 49 -5.02 15.95 -0.39
C ALA A 49 -5.79 16.91 -1.34
N LYS A 50 -7.12 17.00 -1.22
CA LYS A 50 -7.95 17.94 -2.00
C LYS A 50 -8.14 19.28 -1.31
N ILE A 51 -8.13 19.30 0.02
CA ILE A 51 -8.29 20.54 0.80
C ILE A 51 -6.98 21.32 0.84
N ILE A 52 -5.87 20.61 0.96
CA ILE A 52 -4.54 21.21 1.10
C ILE A 52 -3.99 21.50 -0.31
N PRO A 53 -3.68 22.76 -0.66
CA PRO A 53 -3.29 23.16 -2.02
C PRO A 53 -1.85 22.76 -2.41
N PHE A 54 -1.14 22.00 -1.57
CA PHE A 54 0.20 21.51 -1.89
C PHE A 54 0.13 20.35 -2.89
N LYS A 55 1.03 20.36 -3.90
CA LYS A 55 1.15 19.31 -4.94
C LYS A 55 1.82 18.04 -4.41
N ILE A 56 1.32 17.53 -3.29
CA ILE A 56 1.79 16.29 -2.66
C ILE A 56 0.88 15.14 -3.13
N PRO A 57 1.45 13.98 -3.52
CA PRO A 57 0.64 12.81 -3.88
C PRO A 57 -0.31 12.38 -2.76
N ASN A 58 -1.54 11.97 -3.09
CA ASN A 58 -2.53 11.48 -2.11
C ASN A 58 -1.94 10.41 -1.17
N VAL A 59 -1.10 9.54 -1.71
CA VAL A 59 -0.43 8.45 -0.97
C VAL A 59 0.37 8.98 0.22
N ALA A 60 1.05 10.11 0.09
CA ALA A 60 1.83 10.67 1.19
C ALA A 60 0.94 11.10 2.37
N TYR A 61 -0.24 11.67 2.11
CA TYR A 61 -1.22 11.99 3.16
C TYR A 61 -1.78 10.74 3.81
N ILE A 62 -2.13 9.71 3.03
CA ILE A 62 -2.64 8.44 3.54
C ILE A 62 -1.60 7.76 4.46
N VAL A 63 -0.35 7.66 4.01
CA VAL A 63 0.75 7.08 4.81
C VAL A 63 0.98 7.89 6.08
N THR A 64 1.02 9.22 5.98
CA THR A 64 1.23 10.08 7.16
C THR A 64 0.12 9.88 8.19
N LEU A 65 -1.16 9.85 7.79
CA LEU A 65 -2.28 9.59 8.69
C LEU A 65 -2.21 8.20 9.29
N ALA A 66 -1.94 7.18 8.48
CA ALA A 66 -1.78 5.80 8.94
C ALA A 66 -0.68 5.69 10.00
N THR A 67 0.46 6.37 9.78
CA THR A 67 1.56 6.43 10.76
C THR A 67 1.13 7.14 12.03
N ILE A 68 0.47 8.29 11.96
CA ILE A 68 0.02 9.04 13.15
C ILE A 68 -0.90 8.18 14.02
N ILE A 69 -1.84 7.43 13.44
CA ILE A 69 -2.77 6.62 14.24
C ILE A 69 -2.17 5.31 14.75
N THR A 70 -1.03 4.88 14.23
CA THR A 70 -0.34 3.63 14.62
C THR A 70 0.91 3.88 15.47
N VAL A 71 1.39 5.12 15.57
CA VAL A 71 2.62 5.43 16.32
C VAL A 71 2.42 5.15 17.81
N PRO A 72 3.41 4.52 18.49
CA PRO A 72 3.37 4.35 19.93
C PRO A 72 3.23 5.69 20.64
N GLY A 73 2.27 5.79 21.57
CA GLY A 73 1.97 7.02 22.33
C GLY A 73 0.69 7.73 21.90
N VAL A 74 0.09 7.38 20.76
CA VAL A 74 -1.23 7.90 20.35
C VAL A 74 -2.35 7.07 20.97
N PRO A 75 -3.39 7.69 21.57
CA PRO A 75 -4.50 6.96 22.17
C PRO A 75 -5.21 6.10 21.11
N GLY A 76 -5.37 4.80 21.41
CA GLY A 76 -5.96 3.83 20.49
C GLY A 76 -4.99 3.19 19.49
N ALA A 77 -3.72 3.59 19.45
CA ALA A 77 -2.74 3.05 18.48
C ALA A 77 -2.54 1.54 18.60
N ALA A 78 -2.52 0.99 19.83
CA ALA A 78 -2.40 -0.44 20.06
C ALA A 78 -3.60 -1.22 19.50
N ILE A 79 -4.81 -0.71 19.72
CA ILE A 79 -6.06 -1.32 19.25
C ILE A 79 -6.11 -1.28 17.71
N VAL A 80 -5.80 -0.12 17.12
CA VAL A 80 -5.73 0.05 15.67
C VAL A 80 -4.72 -0.93 15.05
N SER A 81 -3.53 -1.03 15.64
CA SER A 81 -2.47 -1.91 15.17
C SER A 81 -2.89 -3.38 15.26
N GLU A 82 -3.57 -3.79 16.34
CA GLU A 82 -4.06 -5.17 16.50
C GLU A 82 -5.08 -5.55 15.42
N TYR A 83 -6.03 -4.66 15.10
CA TYR A 83 -7.01 -4.92 14.06
C TYR A 83 -6.39 -4.92 12.66
N VAL A 84 -5.47 -4.00 12.37
CA VAL A 84 -4.80 -3.93 11.07
C VAL A 84 -3.84 -5.11 10.89
N ALA A 85 -3.23 -5.63 11.95
CA ALA A 85 -2.37 -6.81 11.88
C ALA A 85 -3.10 -8.09 11.41
N LYS A 86 -4.44 -8.13 11.52
CA LYS A 86 -5.28 -9.22 11.01
C LYS A 86 -5.52 -9.13 9.49
N VAL A 87 -5.08 -8.04 8.86
CA VAL A 87 -5.12 -7.85 7.40
C VAL A 87 -3.74 -8.13 6.83
N ASP A 88 -3.64 -9.21 6.06
CA ASP A 88 -2.40 -9.59 5.40
C ASP A 88 -2.03 -8.60 4.28
N PHE A 89 -0.79 -8.15 4.27
CA PHE A 89 -0.30 -7.19 3.30
C PHE A 89 -0.37 -7.69 1.84
N LEU A 90 -0.08 -8.96 1.59
CA LEU A 90 -0.15 -9.52 0.23
C LEU A 90 -1.60 -9.67 -0.24
N ALA A 91 -2.55 -9.88 0.69
CA ALA A 91 -3.97 -9.85 0.36
C ALA A 91 -4.37 -8.50 -0.26
N LEU A 92 -3.84 -7.39 0.26
CA LEU A 92 -4.03 -6.03 -0.27
C LEU A 92 -3.41 -5.84 -1.67
N CYS A 93 -2.35 -6.58 -1.99
CA CYS A 93 -1.71 -6.52 -3.31
C CYS A 93 -2.57 -7.19 -4.40
N THR A 94 -3.39 -8.18 -4.05
CA THR A 94 -4.24 -8.96 -4.98
C THR A 94 -5.02 -8.10 -5.99
N PRO A 95 -5.86 -7.12 -5.57
CA PRO A 95 -6.60 -6.30 -6.53
C PRO A 95 -5.69 -5.47 -7.45
N ILE A 96 -4.53 -5.03 -6.95
CA ILE A 96 -3.56 -4.26 -7.72
C ILE A 96 -2.95 -5.13 -8.83
N LEU A 97 -2.51 -6.35 -8.47
CA LEU A 97 -1.97 -7.34 -9.42
C LEU A 97 -3.03 -7.79 -10.43
N ALA A 98 -4.28 -8.00 -9.99
CA ALA A 98 -5.37 -8.35 -10.89
C ALA A 98 -5.62 -7.25 -11.94
N TYR A 99 -5.70 -5.99 -11.50
CA TYR A 99 -5.85 -4.85 -12.41
C TYR A 99 -4.65 -4.71 -13.35
N ALA A 100 -3.42 -4.83 -12.83
CA ALA A 100 -2.20 -4.78 -13.63
C ALA A 100 -2.17 -5.90 -14.69
N GLY A 101 -2.59 -7.12 -14.33
CA GLY A 101 -2.70 -8.25 -15.24
C GLY A 101 -3.71 -8.01 -16.36
N ILE A 102 -4.93 -7.55 -16.02
CA ILE A 102 -5.97 -7.23 -17.00
C ILE A 102 -5.52 -6.10 -17.94
N TYR A 103 -4.94 -5.04 -17.38
CA TYR A 103 -4.43 -3.91 -18.16
C TYR A 103 -3.30 -4.34 -19.11
N THR A 104 -2.39 -5.18 -18.63
CA THR A 104 -1.28 -5.70 -19.42
C THR A 104 -1.79 -6.63 -20.53
N GLY A 105 -2.74 -7.51 -20.24
CA GLY A 105 -3.39 -8.39 -21.22
C GLY A 105 -4.08 -7.60 -22.34
N LYS A 106 -4.74 -6.48 -22.01
CA LYS A 106 -5.33 -5.58 -23.01
C LYS A 106 -4.28 -4.90 -23.91
N ASN A 107 -3.06 -4.73 -23.43
CA ASN A 107 -1.97 -4.03 -24.14
C ASN A 107 -0.83 -4.97 -24.55
N ILE A 108 -1.15 -6.22 -24.88
CA ILE A 108 -0.14 -7.27 -25.08
C ILE A 108 0.83 -6.97 -26.24
N ASP A 109 0.38 -6.30 -27.29
CA ASP A 109 1.23 -5.94 -28.44
C ASP A 109 2.28 -4.87 -28.06
N SER A 110 1.90 -3.93 -27.20
CA SER A 110 2.82 -2.96 -26.62
C SER A 110 3.81 -3.64 -25.69
N LEU A 111 3.33 -4.58 -24.85
CA LEU A 111 4.18 -5.36 -23.95
C LEU A 111 5.21 -6.19 -24.70
N LYS A 112 4.87 -6.80 -25.85
CA LYS A 112 5.86 -7.53 -26.66
C LYS A 112 7.01 -6.64 -27.12
N LYS A 113 6.72 -5.37 -27.44
CA LYS A 113 7.74 -4.40 -27.90
C LYS A 113 8.59 -3.84 -26.77
N THR A 114 7.99 -3.56 -25.61
CA THR A 114 8.67 -2.86 -24.50
C THR A 114 9.03 -3.76 -23.32
N GLY A 115 8.51 -4.99 -23.26
CA GLY A 115 8.60 -5.90 -22.11
C GLY A 115 10.02 -6.23 -21.70
N TRP A 116 10.93 -6.45 -22.67
CA TRP A 116 12.35 -6.66 -22.37
C TRP A 116 12.98 -5.44 -21.67
N ARG A 117 12.64 -4.22 -22.09
CA ARG A 117 13.13 -2.99 -21.44
C ARG A 117 12.54 -2.85 -20.04
N ILE A 118 11.27 -3.21 -19.85
CA ILE A 118 10.62 -3.21 -18.53
C ILE A 118 11.29 -4.23 -17.60
N PHE A 119 11.64 -5.42 -18.10
CA PHE A 119 12.33 -6.43 -17.31
C PHE A 119 13.70 -5.95 -16.83
N VAL A 120 14.53 -5.42 -17.73
CA VAL A 120 15.86 -4.87 -17.38
C VAL A 120 15.70 -3.71 -16.39
N LEU A 121 14.75 -2.80 -16.63
CA LEU A 121 14.44 -1.70 -15.72
C LEU A 121 14.04 -2.22 -14.33
N ALA A 122 13.20 -3.25 -14.24
CA ALA A 122 12.77 -3.83 -12.98
C ALA A 122 13.95 -4.42 -12.20
N VAL A 123 14.84 -5.16 -12.86
CA VAL A 123 16.07 -5.69 -12.22
C VAL A 123 16.92 -4.57 -11.67
N VAL A 124 17.23 -3.55 -12.48
CA VAL A 124 18.07 -2.42 -12.06
C VAL A 124 17.42 -1.63 -10.92
N VAL A 125 16.11 -1.38 -10.97
CA VAL A 125 15.38 -0.65 -9.93
C VAL A 125 15.33 -1.45 -8.62
N MET A 126 15.03 -2.76 -8.68
CA MET A 126 15.00 -3.61 -7.49
C MET A 126 16.38 -3.72 -6.84
N THR A 127 17.42 -3.99 -7.63
CA THR A 127 18.80 -4.06 -7.13
C THR A 127 19.24 -2.70 -6.59
N GLY A 128 18.99 -1.61 -7.30
CA GLY A 128 19.37 -0.25 -6.86
C GLY A 128 18.67 0.16 -5.57
N THR A 129 17.37 -0.12 -5.44
CA THR A 129 16.60 0.19 -4.22
C THR A 129 17.11 -0.62 -3.03
N TYR A 130 17.38 -1.92 -3.23
CA TYR A 130 17.91 -2.78 -2.18
C TYR A 130 19.31 -2.35 -1.74
N VAL A 131 20.24 -2.20 -2.68
CA VAL A 131 21.63 -1.82 -2.40
C VAL A 131 21.70 -0.42 -1.78
N GLY A 132 20.95 0.55 -2.31
CA GLY A 132 20.87 1.89 -1.72
C GLY A 132 20.35 1.87 -0.28
N SER A 133 19.28 1.13 -0.02
CA SER A 133 18.74 0.95 1.34
C SER A 133 19.74 0.27 2.27
N ALA A 134 20.45 -0.76 1.78
CA ALA A 134 21.46 -1.47 2.55
C ALA A 134 22.67 -0.58 2.90
N ILE A 135 23.12 0.27 1.97
CA ILE A 135 24.20 1.23 2.23
C ILE A 135 23.78 2.22 3.32
N ILE A 136 22.58 2.81 3.20
CA ILE A 136 22.06 3.75 4.20
C ILE A 136 21.96 3.06 5.57
N ALA A 137 21.38 1.86 5.61
CA ALA A 137 21.27 1.08 6.84
C ALA A 137 22.64 0.80 7.46
N ASN A 138 23.62 0.37 6.66
CA ASN A 138 24.99 0.10 7.13
C ASN A 138 25.67 1.35 7.69
N VAL A 139 25.54 2.50 7.02
CA VAL A 139 26.09 3.78 7.51
C VAL A 139 25.43 4.17 8.83
N VAL A 140 24.10 4.16 8.90
CA VAL A 140 23.37 4.55 10.11
C VAL A 140 23.68 3.62 11.27
N LEU A 141 23.64 2.31 11.05
CA LEU A 141 23.93 1.30 12.09
C LEU A 141 25.35 1.42 12.64
N LYS A 142 26.33 1.71 11.77
CA LYS A 142 27.71 1.98 12.19
C LYS A 142 27.84 3.27 13.01
N LEU A 143 27.10 4.31 12.66
CA LEU A 143 27.08 5.56 13.43
C LEU A 143 26.44 5.38 14.81
N ILE A 144 25.45 4.50 14.96
CA ILE A 144 24.82 4.18 16.24
C ILE A 144 25.50 3.01 16.99
N GLY A 145 26.61 2.48 16.47
CA GLY A 145 27.42 1.43 17.10
C GLY A 145 26.75 0.06 17.20
N GLN A 146 25.75 -0.22 16.36
CA GLN A 146 25.09 -1.54 16.32
C GLN A 146 25.81 -2.55 15.41
N ILE A 147 26.76 -2.10 14.59
CA ILE A 147 27.69 -2.91 13.78
C ILE A 147 29.01 -2.13 13.61
#